data_AF-A0A7W9Q3N6-F1
#
_entry.id   AF-A0A7W9Q3N6-F1
#
_cell.length_a   1.000
_cell.length_b   1.000
_cell.length_c   1.000
_cell.angle_alpha   90.00
_cell.angle_beta   90.00
_cell.angle_gamma   90.00
#
_symmetry.space_group_name_H-M   'P 1'
#
loop_
_entity.id
_entity.type
_entity.pdbx_description
1 polymer ?
#
loop_
_entity_poly.entity_id
_entity_poly.type
_entity_poly.pdbx_seq_one_letter_code
_entity_poly.pdbx_strand_id
1 'polypeptide(L)' 'MLGLAPGTWESLGGLTNCCWSVLGQGARGWRLLEHNAGTLPEPVLGDDD' A
#
# COMPACT_ATOMS: atom_id res chain seq x y z
N MET A 1 4.11 4.39 -11.82
CA MET A 1 4.72 4.70 -10.49
C MET A 1 4.01 5.90 -9.90
N LEU A 2 3.92 6.04 -8.57
CA LEU A 2 3.08 6.99 -7.80
C LEU A 2 3.26 8.51 -8.09
N GLY A 3 4.08 8.89 -9.08
CA GLY A 3 4.29 10.29 -9.45
C GLY A 3 5.09 11.11 -8.43
N LEU A 4 5.73 10.46 -7.46
CA LEU A 4 6.58 11.12 -6.47
C LEU A 4 7.90 11.55 -7.09
N ALA A 5 8.37 12.75 -6.74
CA ALA A 5 9.70 13.20 -7.10
C ALA A 5 10.76 12.27 -6.46
N PRO A 6 11.87 11.93 -7.14
CA PRO A 6 12.87 11.00 -6.61
C PRO A 6 13.38 11.35 -5.20
N GLY A 7 13.56 12.65 -4.92
CA GLY A 7 14.02 13.13 -3.61
C GLY A 7 13.02 12.94 -2.47
N THR A 8 11.77 12.55 -2.74
CA THR A 8 10.75 12.29 -1.73
C THR A 8 10.42 10.81 -1.60
N TRP A 9 11.16 9.90 -2.25
CA TRP A 9 10.87 8.47 -2.13
C TRP A 9 11.21 7.93 -0.75
N GLU A 10 12.27 8.45 -0.14
CA GLU A 10 12.71 8.05 1.19
C GLU A 10 11.68 8.37 2.29
N SER A 11 10.79 9.35 2.06
CA SER A 11 9.74 9.69 3.03
C SER A 11 8.64 8.63 3.15
N LEU A 12 8.54 7.71 2.19
CA LEU A 12 7.65 6.55 2.31
C LEU A 12 8.19 5.52 3.31
N GLY A 13 9.50 5.45 3.49
CA GLY A 13 10.14 4.36 4.24
C GLY A 13 10.11 3.02 3.49
N GLY A 14 10.69 2.00 4.12
CA GLY A 14 10.68 0.62 3.62
C GLY A 14 9.50 -0.18 4.16
N LEU A 15 9.25 -1.35 3.57
CA LEU A 15 8.31 -2.32 4.11
C LEU A 15 9.00 -3.19 5.16
N THR A 16 8.35 -3.34 6.31
CA THR A 16 8.70 -4.31 7.34
C THR A 16 8.38 -5.73 6.84
N ASN A 17 9.00 -6.74 7.44
CA ASN A 17 8.80 -8.13 7.03
C ASN A 17 7.31 -8.52 7.01
N CYS A 18 6.86 -9.14 5.92
CA CYS A 18 5.47 -9.54 5.69
C CYS A 18 4.46 -8.37 5.66
N CYS A 19 4.91 -7.13 5.50
CA CYS A 19 4.02 -5.99 5.32
C CYS A 19 3.82 -5.62 3.84
N TRP A 20 2.72 -4.94 3.53
CA TRP A 20 2.36 -4.53 2.18
C TRP A 20 1.91 -3.07 2.10
N SER A 21 1.75 -2.58 0.87
CA SER A 21 1.12 -1.30 0.58
C SER A 21 -0.10 -1.52 -0.31
N VAL A 22 -1.16 -0.76 -0.07
CA VAL A 22 -2.37 -0.78 -0.89
C VAL A 22 -2.37 0.44 -1.80
N LEU A 23 -2.52 0.21 -3.11
CA LEU A 23 -2.63 1.27 -4.11
C LEU A 23 -4.04 1.30 -4.68
N GLY A 24 -4.62 2.50 -4.78
CA GLY A 24 -5.90 2.73 -5.43
C GLY A 24 -5.71 3.46 -6.76
N GLN A 25 -6.41 3.04 -7.80
CA GLN A 25 -6.46 3.77 -9.07
C GLN A 25 -7.57 4.81 -9.02
N GLY A 26 -7.22 6.08 -9.22
CA GLY A 26 -8.15 7.19 -9.37
C GLY A 26 -8.05 7.82 -10.77
N ALA A 27 -8.87 8.85 -11.02
CA ALA A 27 -8.90 9.59 -12.29
C ALA A 27 -7.55 10.21 -12.70
N ARG A 28 -6.63 10.40 -11.73
CA ARG A 28 -5.31 11.00 -11.93
C ARG A 28 -4.16 9.99 -11.76
N GLY A 29 -4.47 8.70 -11.82
CA GLY A 29 -3.50 7.62 -11.65
C GLY A 29 -3.55 6.98 -10.27
N TRP A 30 -2.43 6.37 -9.88
CA TRP A 30 -2.32 5.59 -8.65
C TRP A 30 -2.10 6.48 -7.42
N ARG A 31 -2.77 6.16 -6.32
CA ARG A 31 -2.54 6.77 -5.00
C ARG A 31 -2.23 5.69 -3.97
N LEU A 32 -1.31 5.98 -3.06
CA LEU A 32 -1.02 5.13 -1.91
C LEU A 32 -2.14 5.29 -0.89
N LEU A 33 -2.84 4.20 -0.58
CA LEU A 33 -3.95 4.16 0.38
C LEU A 33 -3.47 3.74 1.75
N GLU A 34 -2.62 2.71 1.79
CA GLU A 34 -2.01 2.18 3.00
C GLU A 34 -0.56 1.84 2.72
N HIS A 35 0.30 2.03 3.72
CA HIS A 35 1.71 1.71 3.65
C HIS A 35 2.12 0.93 4.90
N ASN A 36 2.93 -0.11 4.68
CA ASN A 36 3.44 -0.97 5.74
C ASN A 36 2.35 -1.64 6.59
N ALA A 37 1.22 -2.02 5.96
CA ALA A 37 0.18 -2.80 6.62
C ALA A 37 0.70 -4.21 6.92
N GLY A 38 0.54 -4.67 8.17
CA GLY A 38 1.07 -5.97 8.64
C GLY A 38 0.02 -6.93 9.19
N THR A 39 -1.25 -6.55 9.14
CA THR A 39 -2.39 -7.37 9.58
C THR A 39 -3.51 -7.24 8.56
N LEU A 40 -4.27 -8.31 8.32
CA LEU A 40 -5.43 -8.21 7.46
C LEU A 40 -6.43 -7.19 8.04
N PRO A 41 -7.10 -6.40 7.18
CA PRO A 41 -8.27 -5.63 7.63
C PRO A 41 -9.36 -6.61 8.07
N GLU A 42 -9.94 -6.41 9.25
CA GLU A 42 -11.10 -7.17 9.67
C GLU A 42 -12.39 -6.70 8.96
N PRO A 43 -13.39 -7.56 8.73
CA PRO A 43 -13.40 -9.01 8.91
C PRO A 43 -13.15 -9.75 7.59
N VAL A 44 -12.34 -10.79 7.68
CA VAL A 44 -11.99 -11.71 6.60
C VAL A 44 -13.25 -12.35 6.00
N LEU A 45 -13.61 -11.94 4.79
CA LEU A 45 -14.58 -12.64 3.96
C LEU A 45 -13.93 -13.95 3.48
N GLY A 46 -14.29 -15.04 4.18
CA GLY A 46 -14.40 -16.39 3.64
C GLY A 46 -13.10 -17.08 3.23
N ASP A 47 -12.66 -17.98 4.10
CA ASP A 47 -11.90 -19.18 3.75
C ASP A 47 -12.81 -20.09 2.90
N ASP A 48 -12.47 -20.36 1.62
CA ASP A 48 -13.10 -21.36 0.71
C ASP A 48 -12.27 -21.36 -0.60
N ASP A 49 -11.54 -22.38 -1.10
CA ASP A 49 -11.36 -23.83 -0.87
C ASP A 49 -9.87 -24.18 -1.14
#